data_AF-A0A0F9FDZ9-F1
#
_entry.id   AF-A0A0F9FDZ9-F1
#
_cell.length_a   1.000
_cell.length_b   1.000
_cell.length_c   1.000
_cell.angle_alpha   90.00
_cell.angle_beta   90.00
_cell.angle_gamma   90.00
#
_symmetry.space_group_name_H-M   'P 1'
#
loop_
_entity.id
_entity.type
_entity.pdbx_description
1 polymer ?
#
loop_
_entity_poly.entity_id
_entity_poly.type
_entity_poly.pdbx_seq_one_letter_code
_entity_poly.pdbx_strand_id
1 'polypeptide(L)'
;MRRELNPQLDRFVLDALAEKYHLTEKRTGIHLSTLNYCLTKSYLDLTAPLPPTDTELVLFSTGYGLEAMMTHSTAETPLIEVEGITYRPDNIITMKDARNPDLIEFKSTRAGVKRYQEGDLPATWLTYMKGGCYMMEKTEYNLSVIYLAERPVARIISETIYFDEEEIADNWSWLLERKAQYEQALETETCPTPHTTAPDWMCGNCKYSLICEAIIMMEARQQ
;
A
#
# COMPACT_ATOMS: atom_id res chain seq x y z
N MET A 1 -32.10 -26.50 10.53
CA MET A 1 -30.64 -26.43 10.22
C MET A 1 -29.93 -25.92 11.46
N ARG A 2 -28.95 -26.66 12.01
CA ARG A 2 -28.09 -26.19 13.11
C ARG A 2 -26.81 -25.61 12.53
N ARG A 3 -26.36 -24.47 13.04
CA ARG A 3 -25.14 -23.77 12.62
C ARG A 3 -24.29 -23.52 13.86
N GLU A 4 -23.00 -23.77 13.75
CA GLU A 4 -22.02 -23.57 14.83
C GLU A 4 -20.76 -22.93 14.25
N LEU A 5 -20.07 -22.12 15.06
CA LEU A 5 -18.80 -21.53 14.68
C LEU A 5 -17.69 -22.59 14.72
N ASN A 6 -16.74 -22.51 13.79
CA ASN A 6 -15.62 -23.44 13.71
C ASN A 6 -14.29 -22.68 13.68
N PRO A 7 -13.78 -22.24 14.84
CA PRO A 7 -12.55 -21.44 14.90
C PRO A 7 -11.31 -22.20 14.42
N GLN A 8 -11.31 -23.54 14.47
CA GLN A 8 -10.22 -24.36 13.94
C GLN A 8 -10.15 -24.28 12.42
N LEU A 9 -11.31 -24.31 11.75
CA LEU A 9 -11.40 -24.11 10.31
C LEU A 9 -11.01 -22.67 9.93
N ASP A 10 -11.45 -21.68 10.72
CA ASP A 10 -11.07 -20.27 10.47
C ASP A 10 -9.54 -20.09 10.49
N ARG A 11 -8.86 -20.61 11.53
CA ARG A 11 -7.38 -20.55 11.62
C ARG A 11 -6.71 -21.29 10.46
N PHE A 12 -7.17 -22.49 10.12
CA PHE A 12 -6.65 -23.26 8.98
C PHE A 12 -6.73 -22.47 7.67
N VAL A 13 -7.86 -21.81 7.41
CA VAL A 13 -8.03 -20.98 6.21
C VAL A 13 -7.10 -19.76 6.25
N LEU A 14 -7.00 -19.07 7.38
CA LEU A 14 -6.15 -17.89 7.54
C LEU A 14 -4.66 -18.21 7.39
N ASP A 15 -4.20 -19.34 7.92
CA ASP A 15 -2.82 -19.82 7.74
C ASP A 15 -2.52 -20.10 6.27
N ALA A 16 -3.41 -20.81 5.58
CA ALA A 16 -3.26 -21.10 4.15
C ALA A 16 -3.22 -19.82 3.29
N LEU A 17 -4.00 -18.80 3.67
CA LEU A 17 -3.97 -17.48 3.02
C LEU A 17 -2.67 -16.72 3.28
N ALA A 18 -2.18 -16.74 4.52
CA ALA A 18 -0.92 -16.10 4.89
C ALA A 18 0.27 -16.71 4.14
N GLU A 19 0.29 -18.04 4.01
CA GLU A 19 1.30 -18.79 3.26
C GLU A 19 1.21 -18.49 1.76
N LYS A 20 0.02 -18.64 1.15
CA LYS A 20 -0.18 -18.45 -0.29
C LYS A 20 0.26 -17.08 -0.81
N TYR A 21 0.04 -16.03 -0.02
CA TYR A 21 0.33 -14.65 -0.40
C TYR A 21 1.56 -14.08 0.30
N HIS A 22 2.37 -14.91 0.96
CA HIS A 22 3.62 -14.50 1.60
C HIS A 22 3.45 -13.32 2.59
N LEU A 23 2.32 -13.25 3.29
CA LEU A 23 1.94 -12.08 4.12
C LEU A 23 2.76 -11.92 5.41
N THR A 24 3.63 -12.90 5.70
CA THR A 24 4.54 -12.88 6.85
C THR A 24 5.99 -12.67 6.45
N GLU A 25 6.28 -12.64 5.15
CA GLU A 25 7.64 -12.43 4.66
C GLU A 25 8.07 -10.98 4.84
N LYS A 26 9.33 -10.81 5.24
CA LYS A 26 9.93 -9.48 5.34
C LYS A 26 10.34 -9.00 3.97
N ARG A 27 9.84 -7.83 3.58
CA ARG A 27 10.34 -7.14 2.40
C ARG A 27 11.78 -6.67 2.65
N THR A 28 12.63 -6.81 1.63
CA THR A 28 13.98 -6.25 1.62
C THR A 28 14.02 -4.93 0.85
N GLY A 29 14.96 -4.04 1.22
CA GLY A 29 15.12 -2.73 0.60
C GLY A 29 14.02 -1.71 0.95
N ILE A 30 14.11 -0.53 0.33
CA ILE A 30 13.15 0.55 0.50
C ILE A 30 12.22 0.55 -0.70
N HIS A 31 11.01 0.03 -0.51
CA HIS A 31 9.98 0.07 -1.55
C HIS A 31 9.22 1.39 -1.50
N LEU A 32 8.69 1.85 -2.63
CA LEU A 32 7.91 3.08 -2.73
C LEU A 32 6.77 3.14 -1.70
N SER A 33 6.08 2.02 -1.48
CA SER A 33 5.03 1.94 -0.47
C SER A 33 5.54 2.02 0.98
N THR A 34 6.81 1.71 1.26
CA THR A 34 7.43 1.93 2.57
C THR A 34 7.43 3.41 2.93
N LEU A 35 7.68 4.27 1.94
CA LEU A 35 7.77 5.73 2.08
C LEU A 35 6.41 6.41 2.03
N ASN A 36 5.47 5.86 1.26
CA ASN A 36 4.11 6.38 1.11
C ASN A 36 3.27 6.32 2.40
N TYR A 37 3.59 5.37 3.29
CA TYR A 37 2.86 5.15 4.54
C TYR A 37 3.68 5.60 5.78
N CYS A 38 3.16 5.36 6.98
CA CYS A 38 3.82 5.68 8.24
C CYS A 38 5.22 5.05 8.37
N LEU A 39 6.26 5.88 8.52
CA LEU A 39 7.65 5.41 8.64
C LEU A 39 7.90 4.62 9.93
N THR A 40 7.25 4.99 11.04
CA THR A 40 7.30 4.23 12.29
C THR A 40 6.79 2.80 12.10
N LYS A 41 5.66 2.63 11.41
CA LYS A 41 5.12 1.29 11.09
C LYS A 41 6.08 0.52 10.19
N SER A 42 6.57 1.14 9.12
CA SER A 42 7.53 0.53 8.20
C SER A 42 8.80 0.05 8.92
N TYR A 43 9.31 0.87 9.84
CA TYR A 43 10.48 0.55 10.65
C TYR A 43 10.22 -0.66 11.54
N LEU A 44 9.08 -0.67 12.27
CA LEU A 44 8.71 -1.77 13.16
C LEU A 44 8.42 -3.08 12.40
N ASP A 45 7.80 -3.01 11.22
CA ASP A 45 7.62 -4.20 10.36
C ASP A 45 8.96 -4.83 9.95
N LEU A 46 10.03 -4.04 9.84
CA LEU A 46 11.37 -4.55 9.53
C LEU A 46 12.09 -5.08 10.78
N THR A 47 12.15 -4.27 11.84
CA THR A 47 13.02 -4.50 13.01
C THR A 47 12.38 -5.37 14.09
N ALA A 48 11.07 -5.24 14.32
CA ALA A 48 10.33 -5.93 15.36
C ALA A 48 8.92 -6.32 14.87
N PRO A 49 8.80 -7.18 13.83
CA PRO A 49 7.52 -7.46 13.20
C PRO A 49 6.54 -8.11 14.18
N LEU A 50 5.35 -7.54 14.28
CA LEU A 50 4.20 -8.26 14.84
C LEU A 50 3.53 -9.11 13.75
N PRO A 51 3.00 -10.29 14.10
CA PRO A 51 2.23 -11.08 13.14
C PRO A 51 1.03 -10.26 12.62
N PRO A 52 0.62 -10.45 11.35
CA PRO A 52 -0.61 -9.86 10.85
C PRO A 52 -1.80 -10.31 11.67
N THR A 53 -2.74 -9.40 11.92
CA THR A 53 -4.04 -9.72 12.49
C THR A 53 -4.89 -10.52 11.49
N ASP A 54 -5.87 -11.29 11.98
CA ASP A 54 -6.80 -12.02 11.11
C ASP A 54 -7.53 -11.10 10.13
N THR A 55 -7.82 -9.86 10.54
CA THR A 55 -8.43 -8.84 9.68
C THR A 55 -7.47 -8.41 8.56
N GLU A 56 -6.19 -8.18 8.87
CA GLU A 56 -5.16 -7.89 7.86
C GLU A 56 -5.03 -9.07 6.88
N LEU A 57 -4.96 -10.30 7.38
CA LEU A 57 -4.87 -11.50 6.52
C LEU A 57 -6.03 -11.55 5.53
N VAL A 58 -7.28 -11.42 5.99
CA VAL A 58 -8.45 -11.44 5.10
C VAL A 58 -8.42 -10.29 4.09
N LEU A 59 -8.10 -9.06 4.53
CA LEU A 59 -8.12 -7.89 3.65
C LEU A 59 -7.02 -7.97 2.58
N PHE A 60 -5.78 -8.28 2.96
CA PHE A 60 -4.68 -8.39 2.01
C PHE A 60 -4.88 -9.56 1.06
N SER A 61 -5.26 -10.75 1.55
CA SER A 61 -5.51 -11.89 0.67
C SER A 61 -6.68 -11.67 -0.29
N THR A 62 -7.72 -10.95 0.14
CA THR A 62 -8.81 -10.54 -0.76
C THR A 62 -8.29 -9.60 -1.84
N GLY A 63 -7.47 -8.61 -1.47
CA GLY A 63 -6.82 -7.69 -2.41
C GLY A 63 -5.98 -8.43 -3.45
N TYR A 64 -5.04 -9.26 -3.01
CA TYR A 64 -4.18 -10.05 -3.90
C TYR A 64 -4.96 -11.04 -4.76
N GLY A 65 -6.00 -11.67 -4.23
CA GLY A 65 -6.87 -12.55 -4.99
C GLY A 65 -7.58 -11.83 -6.14
N LEU A 66 -8.11 -10.64 -5.87
CA LEU A 66 -8.77 -9.82 -6.88
C LEU A 66 -7.78 -9.27 -7.91
N GLU A 67 -6.62 -8.79 -7.47
CA GLU A 67 -5.55 -8.33 -8.35
C GLU A 67 -5.12 -9.44 -9.31
N ALA A 68 -4.84 -10.65 -8.81
CA ALA A 68 -4.47 -11.79 -9.64
C ALA A 68 -5.55 -12.17 -10.67
N MET A 69 -6.83 -11.93 -10.37
CA MET A 69 -7.93 -12.15 -11.32
C MET A 69 -8.03 -11.06 -12.39
N MET A 70 -7.67 -9.82 -12.04
CA MET A 70 -7.72 -8.67 -12.94
C MET A 70 -6.45 -8.53 -13.79
N THR A 71 -5.35 -9.15 -13.34
CA THR A 71 -4.09 -9.11 -14.05
C THR A 71 -4.16 -9.85 -15.39
N HIS A 72 -3.93 -9.08 -16.46
CA HIS A 72 -3.96 -9.60 -17.81
C HIS A 72 -2.78 -10.55 -18.05
N SER A 73 -2.97 -11.60 -18.84
CA SER A 73 -1.94 -12.62 -19.09
C SER A 73 -0.68 -12.11 -19.79
N THR A 74 -0.76 -10.93 -20.41
CA THR A 74 0.37 -10.26 -21.07
C THR A 74 0.98 -9.15 -20.23
N ALA A 75 0.52 -8.98 -18.98
CA ALA A 75 1.02 -7.90 -18.15
C ALA A 75 2.41 -8.21 -17.63
N GLU A 76 3.25 -7.17 -17.57
CA GLU A 76 4.57 -7.21 -16.98
C GLU A 76 4.56 -6.52 -15.62
N THR A 77 5.30 -7.06 -14.66
CA THR A 77 5.45 -6.47 -13.31
C THR A 77 6.94 -6.35 -12.94
N PRO A 78 7.73 -5.55 -13.70
CA PRO A 78 9.15 -5.45 -13.45
C PRO A 78 9.42 -4.79 -12.09
N LEU A 79 10.53 -5.17 -11.46
CA LEU A 79 11.09 -4.43 -10.35
C LEU A 79 11.93 -3.28 -10.93
N ILE A 80 11.53 -2.05 -10.66
CA ILE A 80 12.23 -0.84 -11.08
C ILE A 80 12.92 -0.25 -9.86
N GLU A 81 14.12 0.28 -10.03
CA GLU A 81 14.88 0.95 -8.96
C GLU A 81 15.39 2.30 -9.45
N VAL A 82 15.11 3.35 -8.68
CA VAL A 82 15.59 4.72 -8.92
C VAL A 82 16.01 5.28 -7.56
N GLU A 83 17.26 5.76 -7.48
CA GLU A 83 17.82 6.38 -6.26
C GLU A 83 17.70 5.51 -4.99
N GLY A 84 17.77 4.18 -5.15
CA GLY A 84 17.65 3.20 -4.07
C GLY A 84 16.21 2.98 -3.58
N ILE A 85 15.21 3.55 -4.26
CA ILE A 85 13.79 3.25 -4.05
C ILE A 85 13.38 2.20 -5.08
N THR A 86 12.80 1.11 -4.61
CA THR A 86 12.23 0.06 -5.46
C THR A 86 10.74 0.26 -5.67
N TYR A 87 10.25 -0.12 -6.85
CA TYR A 87 8.86 -0.01 -7.22
C TYR A 87 8.46 -1.17 -8.12
N ARG A 88 7.24 -1.67 -7.93
CA ARG A 88 6.62 -2.65 -8.80
C ARG A 88 5.19 -2.19 -9.11
N PRO A 89 4.87 -1.82 -10.36
CA PRO A 89 3.48 -1.57 -10.75
C PRO A 89 2.69 -2.87 -10.64
N ASP A 90 1.39 -2.76 -10.36
CA ASP A 90 0.52 -3.93 -10.37
C ASP A 90 0.47 -4.55 -11.77
N ASN A 91 0.40 -3.73 -12.82
CA ASN A 91 0.59 -4.16 -14.21
C ASN A 91 1.19 -3.07 -15.11
N ILE A 92 2.00 -3.52 -16.07
CA ILE A 92 2.33 -2.78 -17.29
C ILE A 92 1.72 -3.54 -18.47
N ILE A 93 0.86 -2.89 -19.25
CA ILE A 93 0.28 -3.49 -20.47
C ILE A 93 0.40 -2.54 -21.65
N THR A 94 0.55 -3.07 -22.87
CA THR A 94 0.37 -2.26 -24.07
C THR A 94 -1.05 -2.46 -24.57
N MET A 95 -1.94 -1.47 -24.35
CA MET A 95 -3.27 -1.50 -24.95
C MET A 95 -3.18 -1.37 -26.48
N LYS A 96 -4.16 -1.94 -27.22
CA LYS A 96 -4.10 -2.07 -28.69
C LYS A 96 -3.88 -0.75 -29.45
N ASP A 97 -4.20 0.38 -28.83
CA ASP A 97 -4.10 1.72 -29.42
C ASP A 97 -3.07 2.63 -28.69
N ALA A 98 -2.34 2.10 -27.71
CA ALA A 98 -1.37 2.86 -26.94
C ALA A 98 -0.01 2.90 -27.66
N ARG A 99 0.60 4.09 -27.71
CA ARG A 99 1.96 4.27 -28.30
C ARG A 99 3.07 3.79 -27.36
N ASN A 100 2.78 3.75 -26.06
CA ASN A 100 3.69 3.38 -24.99
C ASN A 100 2.99 2.41 -24.03
N PRO A 101 3.72 1.57 -23.27
CA PRO A 101 3.11 0.71 -22.26
C PRO A 101 2.40 1.53 -21.19
N ASP A 102 1.17 1.14 -20.85
CA ASP A 102 0.32 1.75 -19.83
C ASP A 102 0.67 1.22 -18.43
N LEU A 103 0.84 2.12 -17.47
CA LEU A 103 0.90 1.75 -16.05
C LEU A 103 -0.52 1.55 -15.54
N ILE A 104 -0.77 0.43 -14.87
CA ILE A 104 -2.07 0.14 -14.26
C ILE A 104 -1.89 -0.20 -12.79
N GLU A 105 -2.66 0.50 -11.96
CA GLU A 105 -2.81 0.24 -10.53
C GLU A 105 -4.18 -0.39 -10.30
N PHE A 106 -4.22 -1.46 -9.54
CA PHE A 106 -5.47 -2.05 -9.06
C PHE A 106 -5.71 -1.69 -7.60
N LYS A 107 -6.96 -1.37 -7.30
CA LYS A 107 -7.43 -1.20 -5.94
C LYS A 107 -8.72 -1.95 -5.74
N SER A 108 -8.86 -2.56 -4.57
CA SER A 108 -10.14 -3.08 -4.11
C SER A 108 -10.58 -2.29 -2.89
N THR A 109 -11.88 -1.96 -2.83
CA THR A 109 -12.40 -1.16 -1.73
C THR A 109 -13.81 -1.56 -1.34
N ARG A 110 -14.11 -1.36 -0.06
CA ARG A 110 -15.47 -1.45 0.50
C ARG A 110 -16.15 -0.07 0.59
N ALA A 111 -15.48 0.99 0.16
CA ALA A 111 -16.13 2.27 -0.01
C ALA A 111 -17.22 2.17 -1.09
N GLY A 112 -18.29 2.95 -0.95
CA GLY A 112 -19.26 3.13 -2.04
C GLY A 112 -18.65 3.99 -3.15
N VAL A 113 -19.10 3.80 -4.39
CA VAL A 113 -18.56 4.47 -5.58
C VAL A 113 -18.53 5.99 -5.42
N LYS A 114 -19.62 6.56 -4.87
CA LYS A 114 -19.76 8.01 -4.66
C LYS A 114 -18.61 8.63 -3.86
N ARG A 115 -17.98 7.89 -2.95
CA ARG A 115 -16.90 8.41 -2.10
C ARG A 115 -15.72 8.93 -2.94
N TYR A 116 -15.40 8.26 -4.05
CA TYR A 116 -14.21 8.54 -4.85
C TYR A 116 -14.52 9.08 -6.24
N GLN A 117 -15.73 8.88 -6.76
CA GLN A 117 -16.14 9.55 -8.00
C GLN A 117 -16.63 10.99 -7.78
N GLU A 118 -17.25 11.27 -6.63
CA GLU A 118 -17.75 12.60 -6.29
C GLU A 118 -16.81 13.32 -5.30
N GLY A 119 -15.76 12.64 -4.83
CA GLY A 119 -14.79 13.16 -3.86
C GLY A 119 -13.36 12.78 -4.23
N ASP A 120 -12.39 13.21 -3.42
CA ASP A 120 -10.97 13.01 -3.73
C ASP A 120 -10.55 11.54 -3.60
N LEU A 121 -9.68 11.11 -4.51
CA LEU A 121 -8.95 9.86 -4.36
C LEU A 121 -8.07 9.91 -3.09
N PRO A 122 -7.85 8.77 -2.41
CA PRO A 122 -6.96 8.72 -1.26
C PRO A 122 -5.57 9.28 -1.62
N ALA A 123 -5.06 10.23 -0.82
CA ALA A 123 -3.75 10.84 -1.06
C ALA A 123 -2.63 9.80 -1.21
N THR A 124 -2.68 8.72 -0.44
CA THR A 124 -1.71 7.60 -0.55
C THR A 124 -1.76 6.90 -1.92
N TRP A 125 -2.90 6.86 -2.60
CA TRP A 125 -2.95 6.31 -3.97
C TRP A 125 -2.29 7.27 -4.96
N LEU A 126 -2.61 8.56 -4.84
CA LEU A 126 -2.01 9.61 -5.68
C LEU A 126 -0.49 9.67 -5.50
N THR A 127 0.02 9.65 -4.27
CA THR A 127 1.46 9.66 -3.96
C THR A 127 2.17 8.43 -4.55
N TYR A 128 1.55 7.25 -4.48
CA TYR A 128 2.11 6.03 -5.08
C TYR A 128 2.17 6.14 -6.61
N MET A 129 1.07 6.54 -7.25
CA MET A 129 1.01 6.70 -8.71
C MET A 129 1.99 7.77 -9.21
N LYS A 130 2.09 8.92 -8.54
CA LYS A 130 3.08 9.96 -8.88
C LYS A 130 4.52 9.47 -8.75
N GLY A 131 4.82 8.66 -7.74
CA GLY A 131 6.13 8.02 -7.60
C GLY A 131 6.42 7.06 -8.75
N GLY A 132 5.45 6.22 -9.13
CA GLY A 132 5.57 5.35 -10.30
C GLY A 132 5.71 6.11 -11.62
N CYS A 133 4.99 7.23 -11.78
CA CYS A 133 5.12 8.15 -12.91
C CYS A 133 6.54 8.73 -13.02
N TYR A 134 7.13 9.20 -11.91
CA TYR A 134 8.52 9.67 -11.88
C TYR A 134 9.48 8.58 -12.35
N MET A 135 9.40 7.39 -11.75
CA MET A 135 10.32 6.28 -12.03
C MET A 135 10.19 5.70 -13.44
N MET A 136 9.09 5.99 -14.14
CA MET A 136 8.79 5.47 -15.48
C MET A 136 8.72 6.57 -16.54
N GLU A 137 9.11 7.80 -16.20
CA GLU A 137 9.11 8.97 -17.10
C GLU A 137 7.74 9.20 -17.77
N LYS A 138 6.67 9.17 -16.96
CA LYS A 138 5.28 9.31 -17.40
C LYS A 138 4.56 10.42 -16.66
N THR A 139 3.53 10.97 -17.31
CA THR A 139 2.62 12.00 -16.74
C THR A 139 1.19 11.48 -16.56
N GLU A 140 0.96 10.20 -16.82
CA GLU A 140 -0.36 9.57 -16.67
C GLU A 140 -0.24 8.18 -16.05
N TYR A 141 -1.30 7.77 -15.33
CA TYR A 141 -1.38 6.48 -14.67
C TYR A 141 -2.83 5.97 -14.71
N ASN A 142 -3.06 4.73 -15.16
CA ASN A 142 -4.40 4.16 -15.17
C ASN A 142 -4.71 3.51 -13.82
N LEU A 143 -5.84 3.88 -13.22
CA LEU A 143 -6.33 3.32 -11.96
C LEU A 143 -7.59 2.51 -12.23
N SER A 144 -7.59 1.24 -11.82
CA SER A 144 -8.78 0.38 -11.86
C SER A 144 -9.19 -0.02 -10.44
N VAL A 145 -10.37 0.44 -10.02
CA VAL A 145 -10.91 0.19 -8.68
C VAL A 145 -12.10 -0.76 -8.74
N ILE A 146 -12.03 -1.88 -8.02
CA ILE A 146 -13.17 -2.75 -7.75
C ILE A 146 -13.87 -2.34 -6.44
N TYR A 147 -15.12 -1.91 -6.56
CA TYR A 147 -16.00 -1.51 -5.47
C TYR A 147 -16.84 -2.70 -5.01
N LEU A 148 -16.46 -3.30 -3.89
CA LEU A 148 -17.05 -4.55 -3.38
C LEU A 148 -18.36 -4.34 -2.62
N ALA A 149 -18.59 -3.14 -2.08
CA ALA A 149 -19.76 -2.83 -1.26
C ALA A 149 -20.85 -2.07 -2.03
N GLU A 150 -20.67 -1.84 -3.33
CA GLU A 150 -21.65 -1.16 -4.17
C GLU A 150 -22.92 -2.02 -4.28
N ARG A 151 -24.09 -1.40 -4.04
CA ARG A 151 -25.39 -2.07 -4.19
C ARG A 151 -26.03 -1.61 -5.50
N PRO A 152 -26.63 -2.51 -6.31
CA PRO A 152 -26.94 -3.90 -6.02
C PRO A 152 -25.84 -4.92 -6.34
N VAL A 153 -24.77 -4.53 -7.05
CA VAL A 153 -23.69 -5.45 -7.48
C VAL A 153 -22.34 -4.72 -7.44
N ALA A 154 -21.28 -5.46 -7.13
CA ALA A 154 -19.90 -4.99 -7.25
C ALA A 154 -19.63 -4.45 -8.66
N ARG A 155 -18.79 -3.42 -8.76
CA ARG A 155 -18.46 -2.73 -10.01
C ARG A 155 -16.97 -2.43 -10.09
N ILE A 156 -16.42 -2.53 -11.30
CA ILE A 156 -15.08 -2.03 -11.62
C ILE A 156 -15.24 -0.68 -12.34
N ILE A 157 -14.45 0.30 -11.93
CA ILE A 157 -14.34 1.60 -12.60
C ILE A 157 -12.86 1.83 -12.87
N SER A 158 -12.56 2.20 -14.12
CA SER A 158 -11.20 2.45 -14.59
C SER A 158 -11.11 3.86 -15.14
N GLU A 159 -10.12 4.61 -14.69
CA GLU A 159 -9.90 6.01 -15.03
C GLU A 159 -8.41 6.26 -15.28
N THR A 160 -8.09 7.17 -16.19
CA THR A 160 -6.72 7.65 -16.41
C THR A 160 -6.52 8.92 -15.59
N ILE A 161 -5.53 8.89 -14.69
CA ILE A 161 -5.15 10.03 -13.88
C ILE A 161 -3.97 10.72 -14.55
N TYR A 162 -4.09 12.02 -14.74
CA TYR A 162 -3.05 12.88 -15.31
C TYR A 162 -2.43 13.71 -14.20
N PHE A 163 -1.11 13.85 -14.26
CA PHE A 163 -0.32 14.68 -13.36
C PHE A 163 0.53 15.62 -14.20
N ASP A 164 0.76 16.83 -13.73
CA ASP A 164 1.78 17.68 -14.32
C ASP A 164 3.19 17.30 -13.81
N GLU A 165 4.22 17.80 -14.49
CA GLU A 165 5.61 17.49 -14.17
C GLU A 165 6.03 18.04 -12.79
N GLU A 166 5.43 19.15 -12.36
CA GLU A 166 5.71 19.78 -11.06
C GLU A 166 5.15 18.93 -9.92
N GLU A 167 3.92 18.44 -10.04
CA GLU A 167 3.28 17.53 -9.08
C GLU A 167 4.08 16.24 -8.87
N ILE A 168 4.66 15.72 -9.97
CA ILE A 168 5.50 14.52 -9.96
C ILE A 168 6.84 14.81 -9.27
N ALA A 169 7.50 15.93 -9.62
CA ALA A 169 8.79 16.32 -9.05
C ALA A 169 8.69 16.64 -7.54
N ASP A 170 7.63 17.34 -7.13
CA ASP A 170 7.37 17.65 -5.73
C ASP A 170 7.10 16.39 -4.91
N ASN A 171 6.30 15.47 -5.46
CA ASN A 171 6.03 14.19 -4.83
C ASN A 171 7.31 13.36 -4.67
N TRP A 172 8.17 13.34 -5.68
CA TRP A 172 9.45 12.62 -5.61
C TRP A 172 10.40 13.25 -4.60
N SER A 173 10.49 14.57 -4.55
CA SER A 173 11.28 15.28 -3.54
C SER A 173 10.84 14.93 -2.13
N TRP A 174 9.52 14.91 -1.88
CA TRP A 174 8.95 14.47 -0.60
C TRP A 174 9.28 12.99 -0.27
N LEU A 175 9.29 12.10 -1.27
CA LEU A 175 9.69 10.70 -1.09
C LEU A 175 11.17 10.58 -0.70
N LEU A 176 12.06 11.37 -1.32
CA LEU A 176 13.49 11.39 -1.00
C LEU A 176 13.76 11.88 0.43
N GLU A 177 13.05 12.92 0.89
CA GLU A 177 13.13 13.38 2.28
C GLU A 177 12.75 12.28 3.27
N ARG A 178 11.67 11.54 2.97
CA ARG A 178 11.22 10.42 3.80
C ARG A 178 12.16 9.23 3.74
N LYS A 179 12.78 8.98 2.59
CA LYS A 179 13.83 7.98 2.44
C LYS A 179 14.99 8.30 3.37
N ALA A 180 15.46 9.55 3.38
CA ALA A 180 16.55 9.98 4.25
C ALA A 180 16.20 9.79 5.75
N GLN A 181 14.97 10.16 6.16
CA GLN A 181 14.49 9.91 7.53
C GLN A 181 14.45 8.42 7.88
N TYR A 182 13.98 7.59 6.95
CA TYR A 182 13.90 6.15 7.15
C TYR A 182 15.28 5.49 7.22
N GLU A 183 16.20 5.87 6.32
CA GLU A 183 17.59 5.40 6.33
C GLU A 183 18.31 5.81 7.61
N GLN A 184 18.15 7.06 8.06
CA GLN A 184 18.70 7.53 9.32
C GLN A 184 18.17 6.72 10.52
N ALA A 185 16.87 6.42 10.55
CA ALA A 185 16.28 5.59 11.60
C ALA A 185 16.87 4.18 11.63
N LEU A 186 17.11 3.58 10.46
CA LEU A 186 17.77 2.27 10.35
C LEU A 186 19.23 2.32 10.80
N GLU A 187 19.98 3.34 10.37
CA GLU A 187 21.40 3.51 10.72
C GLU A 187 21.61 3.74 12.22
N THR A 188 20.74 4.56 12.83
CA THR A 188 20.83 4.92 14.25
C THR A 188 20.10 3.94 15.17
N GLU A 189 19.50 2.88 14.61
CA GLU A 189 18.64 1.94 15.33
C GLU A 189 17.56 2.64 16.19
N THR A 190 17.11 3.81 15.74
CA THR A 190 16.16 4.66 16.46
C THR A 190 14.87 4.76 15.68
N CYS A 191 13.75 4.34 16.29
CA CYS A 191 12.45 4.36 15.65
C CYS A 191 12.02 5.81 15.29
N PRO A 192 11.46 6.07 14.09
CA PRO A 192 10.91 7.39 13.77
C PRO A 192 9.81 7.78 14.77
N THR A 193 9.78 9.04 15.19
CA THR A 193 8.84 9.54 16.19
C THR A 193 7.39 9.17 15.82
N PRO A 194 6.67 8.41 16.67
CA PRO A 194 5.31 7.99 16.36
C PRO A 194 4.35 9.14 16.06
N HIS A 195 3.34 8.88 15.24
CA HIS A 195 2.29 9.82 14.81
C HIS A 195 2.73 11.08 14.04
N THR A 196 4.03 11.27 13.81
CA THR A 196 4.54 12.42 13.02
C THR A 196 4.50 12.18 11.51
N THR A 197 4.56 10.92 11.09
CA THR A 197 4.68 10.52 9.68
C THR A 197 3.47 9.77 9.13
N ALA A 198 2.46 9.53 9.98
CA ALA A 198 1.29 8.71 9.66
C ALA A 198 0.11 9.61 9.23
N PRO A 199 -0.60 9.29 8.15
CA PRO A 199 -1.94 9.81 7.93
C PRO A 199 -2.86 9.45 9.11
N ASP A 200 -3.74 10.37 9.51
CA ASP A 200 -4.61 10.22 10.70
C ASP A 200 -5.36 8.89 10.73
N TRP A 201 -5.86 8.46 9.58
CA TRP A 201 -6.64 7.22 9.46
C TRP A 201 -5.84 5.94 9.69
N MET A 202 -4.51 5.96 9.52
CA MET A 202 -3.68 4.76 9.67
C MET A 202 -3.59 4.29 11.13
N CYS A 203 -3.66 5.22 12.09
CA CYS A 203 -3.47 4.89 13.50
C CYS A 203 -4.64 4.06 14.07
N GLY A 204 -5.86 4.25 13.54
CA GLY A 204 -7.09 3.66 14.11
C GLY A 204 -7.12 2.13 14.15
N ASN A 205 -6.36 1.44 13.29
CA ASN A 205 -6.27 -0.02 13.25
C ASN A 205 -4.81 -0.52 13.15
N CYS A 206 -3.84 0.30 13.56
CA CYS A 206 -2.44 -0.09 13.47
C CYS A 206 -2.08 -1.12 14.55
N LYS A 207 -1.54 -2.29 14.15
CA LYS A 207 -1.08 -3.34 15.09
C LYS A 207 0.03 -2.89 16.06
N TYR A 208 0.69 -1.76 15.78
CA TYR A 208 1.76 -1.19 16.60
C TYR A 208 1.31 -0.06 17.52
N SER A 209 0.00 0.24 17.63
CA SER A 209 -0.50 1.39 18.41
C SER A 209 0.05 1.42 19.85
N LEU A 210 0.02 0.29 20.56
CA LEU A 210 0.54 0.19 21.93
C LEU A 210 2.06 0.41 22.02
N ILE A 211 2.83 -0.01 21.00
CA ILE A 211 4.28 0.24 20.96
C ILE A 211 4.53 1.73 20.73
N CYS A 212 3.80 2.36 19.82
CA CYS A 212 3.86 3.80 19.59
C CYS A 212 3.57 4.60 20.86
N GLU A 213 2.50 4.25 21.58
CA GLU A 213 2.14 4.89 22.87
C GLU A 213 3.26 4.73 23.91
N ALA A 214 3.84 3.54 24.03
CA ALA A 214 4.94 3.28 24.96
C ALA A 214 6.18 4.11 24.65
N ILE A 215 6.55 4.25 23.37
CA ILE A 215 7.69 5.09 22.92
C ILE A 215 7.49 6.54 23.37
N ILE A 216 6.31 7.12 23.08
CA ILE A 216 6.00 8.51 23.46
C ILE A 216 6.05 8.70 24.98
N MET A 217 5.50 7.75 25.74
CA MET A 217 5.54 7.82 27.21
C MET A 217 6.95 7.75 27.78
N MET A 218 7.86 7.01 27.13
CA MET A 218 9.26 6.92 27.55
C MET A 218 10.02 8.20 27.24
N GLU A 219 9.82 8.79 26.06
CA GLU A 219 10.43 10.08 25.67
C GLU A 219 9.98 11.22 26.60
N ALA A 220 8.68 11.27 26.94
CA ALA A 220 8.14 12.29 27.84
C ALA A 220 8.69 12.23 29.28
N ARG A 221 9.22 11.07 29.71
CA ARG A 221 9.84 10.91 31.05
C ARG A 221 11.30 11.33 31.10
N GLN A 222 11.95 11.49 29.95
CA GLN A 222 13.36 11.87 29.84
C GLN A 222 13.56 13.38 29.71
N GLN A 223 12.46 14.13 29.53
CA GLN A 223 12.40 15.60 29.48
C GLN A 223 12.04 16.17 30.86
#